data_AF-A0ABD4TTQ7-F1
#
_entry.id   AF-A0ABD4TTQ7-F1
#
_cell.length_a   1.000
_cell.length_b   1.000
_cell.length_c   1.000
_cell.angle_alpha   90.00
_cell.angle_beta   90.00
_cell.angle_gamma   90.00
#
_symmetry.space_group_name_H-M   'P 1'
#
loop_
_entity.id
_entity.type
_entity.pdbx_description
1 polymer ?
#
loop_
_entity_poly.entity_id
_entity_poly.type
_entity_poly.pdbx_seq_one_letter_code
_entity_poly.pdbx_strand_id
1 'polypeptide(L)'
;MWMFLCFYRASLFQYFLLQEGNSTMTTPPPRGRKAVASVAAAALTVTLTGFLSPVALATTQVNRLAGSDRIDTALKIWDSQTTWSNTIILARADAYPDALGAAPLAKLLKAPIVLTQPGSLPASVKTKLDAKQVKKVIILGGTNAVNTTVETEITSLGITVERIAGANRYETSARIAQQTIALSGGKTLPLLVATGKNFPDALTAGGAAAHAGAGFLLADTPLSAETLQLIRSAPSVTAIGGPAVQTLVREGIKHTPVYGKDRFDTATQIADRFFPTPKGAYVATGANFPDALAASAAAGMEDTPILLTTPHELSATTKTWLTAHKGLLGLVDKKC
;
A
#
# COMPACT_ATOMS: atom_id res chain seq x y z
N MET A 1 10.26 13.56 18.56
CA MET A 1 11.32 13.60 17.53
C MET A 1 10.68 13.12 16.22
N TRP A 2 10.62 14.01 15.24
CA TRP A 2 9.57 14.07 14.22
C TRP A 2 9.67 12.97 13.15
N MET A 3 8.51 12.46 12.73
CA MET A 3 8.35 11.35 11.78
C MET A 3 7.47 11.83 10.62
N PHE A 4 7.87 11.52 9.38
CA PHE A 4 7.27 12.06 8.15
C PHE A 4 6.79 10.91 7.27
N LEU A 5 5.51 10.97 6.87
CA LEU A 5 4.97 10.17 5.78
C LEU A 5 4.40 11.11 4.70
N CYS A 6 4.97 11.06 3.50
CA CYS A 6 4.47 11.80 2.33
C CYS A 6 3.82 10.85 1.33
N PHE A 7 2.60 11.15 0.91
CA PHE A 7 1.87 10.44 -0.13
C PHE A 7 1.81 11.26 -1.41
N TYR A 8 2.07 10.61 -2.54
CA TYR A 8 2.01 11.19 -3.89
C TYR A 8 0.87 10.54 -4.68
N ARG A 9 -0.02 11.33 -5.30
CA ARG A 9 -1.10 10.82 -6.16
C ARG A 9 -1.24 11.68 -7.41
N ALA A 10 -1.32 11.03 -8.58
CA ALA A 10 -1.79 11.67 -9.80
C ALA A 10 -3.33 11.81 -9.76
N SER A 11 -3.84 13.03 -9.93
CA SER A 11 -5.29 13.27 -10.00
C SER A 11 -5.82 12.88 -11.39
N LEU A 12 -6.71 11.88 -11.46
CA LEU A 12 -7.40 11.49 -12.69
C LEU A 12 -8.83 12.05 -12.65
N PHE A 13 -9.14 13.02 -13.52
CA PHE A 13 -10.51 13.44 -13.80
C PHE A 13 -11.13 12.51 -14.85
N GLN A 14 -12.28 11.92 -14.53
CA GLN A 14 -12.99 10.95 -15.36
C GLN A 14 -13.99 11.69 -16.25
N TYR A 15 -13.77 11.73 -17.57
CA TYR A 15 -14.70 12.35 -18.51
C TYR A 15 -15.78 11.35 -18.96
N PHE A 16 -17.03 11.74 -18.79
CA PHE A 16 -18.22 11.07 -19.30
C PHE A 16 -18.46 11.53 -20.74
N LEU A 17 -18.36 10.64 -21.73
CA LEU A 17 -18.73 10.94 -23.11
C LEU A 17 -20.18 10.51 -23.35
N LEU A 18 -21.05 11.49 -23.64
CA LEU A 18 -22.39 11.25 -24.19
C LEU A 18 -22.26 10.78 -25.65
N GLN A 19 -22.75 9.58 -25.94
CA GLN A 19 -23.04 9.13 -27.30
C GLN A 19 -24.45 9.61 -27.69
N GLU A 20 -24.57 10.30 -28.82
CA GLU A 20 -25.86 10.53 -29.48
C GLU A 20 -26.01 9.65 -30.73
N GLY A 21 -27.02 8.78 -30.68
CA GLY A 21 -28.12 8.74 -31.66
C GLY A 21 -27.81 8.45 -33.12
N ASN A 22 -27.89 7.17 -33.50
CA ASN A 22 -28.09 6.70 -34.86
C ASN A 22 -29.53 7.01 -35.34
N SER A 23 -29.71 7.51 -36.57
CA SER A 23 -30.97 7.39 -37.32
C SER A 23 -30.72 7.44 -38.83
N THR A 24 -31.20 6.40 -39.49
CA THR A 24 -31.14 6.04 -40.91
C THR A 24 -32.23 6.72 -41.76
N MET A 25 -31.99 6.97 -43.06
CA MET A 25 -32.96 6.86 -44.19
C MET A 25 -32.23 7.19 -45.53
N THR A 26 -31.94 6.21 -46.42
CA THR A 26 -32.68 5.74 -47.63
C THR A 26 -32.72 6.67 -48.87
N THR A 27 -32.33 6.09 -50.03
CA THR A 27 -32.16 6.54 -51.45
C THR A 27 -33.47 6.94 -52.19
N PRO A 28 -33.59 7.31 -53.53
CA PRO A 28 -32.68 7.20 -54.72
C PRO A 28 -32.76 8.40 -55.79
N PRO A 29 -32.21 8.32 -57.04
CA PRO A 29 -31.89 9.44 -57.99
C PRO A 29 -32.97 9.64 -59.12
N PRO A 30 -32.91 10.47 -60.23
CA PRO A 30 -31.79 10.68 -61.22
C PRO A 30 -31.75 11.99 -62.10
N ARG A 31 -30.85 11.99 -63.11
CA ARG A 31 -30.83 12.71 -64.43
C ARG A 31 -30.28 14.16 -64.56
N GLY A 32 -29.19 14.26 -65.34
CA GLY A 32 -29.24 14.97 -66.63
C GLY A 32 -28.56 16.35 -66.79
N ARG A 33 -27.62 16.40 -67.75
CA ARG A 33 -27.16 17.53 -68.58
C ARG A 33 -26.09 18.49 -68.03
N LYS A 34 -25.16 18.78 -68.95
CA LYS A 34 -24.03 19.71 -68.89
C LYS A 34 -24.53 21.16 -68.88
N ALA A 35 -24.01 22.00 -67.99
CA ALA A 35 -23.94 23.44 -68.20
C ALA A 35 -22.83 24.06 -67.33
N VAL A 36 -22.14 25.01 -67.95
CA VAL A 36 -20.96 25.75 -67.51
C VAL A 36 -21.23 26.51 -66.21
N ALA A 37 -20.34 26.41 -65.22
CA ALA A 37 -20.37 27.27 -64.04
C ALA A 37 -18.98 27.83 -63.76
N SER A 38 -18.96 29.16 -63.76
CA SER A 38 -17.89 30.11 -63.53
C SER A 38 -17.01 29.78 -62.33
N VAL A 39 -15.71 30.03 -62.50
CA VAL A 39 -14.72 30.05 -61.41
C VAL A 39 -15.08 31.21 -60.47
N ALA A 40 -15.67 30.90 -59.32
CA ALA A 40 -15.66 31.78 -58.15
C ALA A 40 -14.75 31.13 -57.11
N ALA A 41 -13.51 31.61 -57.04
CA ALA A 41 -12.59 31.27 -55.98
C ALA A 41 -13.11 31.89 -54.67
N ALA A 42 -13.99 31.18 -53.98
CA ALA A 42 -14.31 31.48 -52.60
C ALA A 42 -13.12 31.04 -51.74
N ALA A 43 -12.29 32.01 -51.33
CA ALA A 43 -11.27 31.79 -50.32
C ALA A 43 -11.98 31.44 -49.00
N LEU A 44 -12.14 30.14 -48.74
CA LEU A 44 -12.63 29.65 -47.45
C LEU A 44 -11.48 29.73 -46.45
N THR A 45 -11.35 30.87 -45.78
CA THR A 45 -10.55 30.97 -44.56
C THR A 45 -11.21 30.11 -43.49
N VAL A 46 -10.79 28.85 -43.39
CA VAL A 46 -11.08 28.02 -42.22
C VAL A 46 -10.28 28.64 -41.08
N THR A 47 -10.90 29.55 -40.32
CA THR A 47 -10.39 29.95 -39.02
C THR A 47 -10.53 28.73 -38.12
N LEU A 48 -9.47 27.93 -38.04
CA LEU A 48 -9.34 26.88 -37.05
C LEU A 48 -9.22 27.58 -35.69
N THR A 49 -10.34 28.02 -35.13
CA THR A 49 -10.43 28.36 -33.71
C THR A 49 -10.36 27.04 -32.94
N GLY A 50 -9.17 26.47 -32.90
CA GLY A 50 -8.86 25.41 -31.96
C GLY A 50 -9.11 25.98 -30.58
N PHE A 51 -10.17 25.50 -29.93
CA PHE A 51 -10.30 25.63 -28.48
C PHE A 51 -9.10 24.88 -27.89
N LEU A 52 -7.99 25.58 -27.71
CA LEU A 52 -6.95 25.17 -26.78
C LEU A 52 -7.60 25.24 -25.40
N SER A 53 -8.32 24.20 -24.99
CA SER A 53 -8.61 24.01 -23.59
C SER A 53 -7.26 24.04 -22.88
N PRO A 54 -7.03 24.93 -21.91
CA PRO A 54 -5.80 24.89 -21.14
C PRO A 54 -5.72 23.48 -20.54
N VAL A 55 -4.70 22.72 -20.93
CA VAL A 55 -4.36 21.48 -20.26
C VAL A 55 -4.00 21.90 -18.84
N ALA A 56 -4.93 21.70 -17.91
CA ALA A 56 -4.66 21.93 -16.50
C ALA A 56 -3.51 21.01 -16.12
N LEU A 57 -2.35 21.58 -15.83
CA LEU A 57 -1.24 20.85 -15.22
C LEU A 57 -1.78 20.22 -13.93
N ALA A 58 -1.90 18.89 -13.93
CA ALA A 58 -2.20 18.15 -12.70
C ALA A 58 -1.07 18.45 -11.72
N THR A 59 -1.35 19.28 -10.72
CA THR A 59 -0.41 19.54 -9.65
C THR A 59 -0.38 18.29 -8.78
N THR A 60 0.73 17.55 -8.80
CA THR A 60 0.93 16.45 -7.85
C THR A 60 1.02 17.06 -6.45
N GLN A 61 0.03 16.74 -5.62
CA GLN A 61 0.02 17.16 -4.23
C GLN A 61 0.88 16.20 -3.42
N VAL A 62 1.90 16.74 -2.77
CA VAL A 62 2.58 16.09 -1.65
C VAL A 62 1.62 16.19 -0.47
N ASN A 63 0.99 15.08 -0.08
CA ASN A 63 0.15 15.05 1.10
C ASN A 63 0.94 14.53 2.30
N ARG A 64 1.01 15.32 3.37
CA ARG A 64 1.68 14.92 4.61
C ARG A 64 0.68 14.27 5.56
N LEU A 65 0.87 12.99 5.83
CA LEU A 65 0.06 12.22 6.77
C LEU A 65 0.84 12.03 8.06
N ALA A 66 0.69 12.94 9.02
CA ALA A 66 1.44 12.90 10.26
C ALA A 66 0.66 13.52 11.43
N GLY A 67 0.81 12.89 12.59
CA GLY A 67 0.24 13.31 13.86
C GLY A 67 1.28 13.79 14.87
N SER A 68 0.84 14.05 16.10
CA SER A 68 1.72 14.41 17.22
C SER A 68 2.65 13.27 17.65
N ASP A 69 2.21 12.03 17.45
CA ASP A 69 2.98 10.81 17.68
C ASP A 69 2.67 9.72 16.64
N ARG A 70 3.21 8.52 16.83
CA ARG A 70 2.99 7.37 15.94
C ARG A 70 1.55 6.86 15.93
N ILE A 71 0.84 6.98 17.05
CA ILE A 71 -0.56 6.57 17.16
C ILE A 71 -1.41 7.56 16.37
N ASP A 72 -1.25 8.86 16.60
CA ASP A 72 -1.96 9.90 15.86
C ASP A 72 -1.62 9.85 14.36
N THR A 73 -0.37 9.55 13.99
CA THR A 73 0.02 9.33 12.59
C THR A 73 -0.74 8.15 11.96
N ALA A 74 -0.83 7.01 12.64
CA ALA A 74 -1.65 5.88 12.18
C ALA A 74 -3.13 6.27 12.03
N LEU A 75 -3.66 7.12 12.92
CA LEU A 75 -5.00 7.67 12.78
C LEU A 75 -5.12 8.60 11.55
N LYS A 76 -4.13 9.46 11.25
CA LYS A 76 -4.14 10.29 10.04
C LYS A 76 -4.11 9.46 8.75
N ILE A 77 -3.36 8.37 8.73
CA ILE A 77 -3.34 7.41 7.61
C ILE A 77 -4.71 6.74 7.48
N TRP A 78 -5.34 6.35 8.57
CA TRP A 78 -6.71 5.83 8.52
C TRP A 78 -7.67 6.86 7.87
N ASP A 79 -7.58 8.14 8.22
CA ASP A 79 -8.44 9.17 7.62
C ASP A 79 -8.12 9.50 6.17
N SER A 80 -6.95 9.13 5.65
CA SER A 80 -6.58 9.45 4.27
C SER A 80 -7.33 8.62 3.24
N GLN A 81 -8.03 7.55 3.65
CA GLN A 81 -8.87 6.73 2.80
C GLN A 81 -10.25 6.52 3.42
N THR A 82 -11.28 6.42 2.56
CA THR A 82 -12.69 6.29 2.98
C THR A 82 -13.26 4.89 2.73
N THR A 83 -12.48 3.99 2.12
CA THR A 83 -12.92 2.67 1.67
C THR A 83 -12.72 1.56 2.71
N TRP A 84 -12.33 1.93 3.93
CA TRP A 84 -12.15 1.00 5.04
C TRP A 84 -13.49 0.41 5.51
N SER A 85 -13.46 -0.85 5.94
CA SER A 85 -14.57 -1.52 6.60
C SER A 85 -14.68 -1.10 8.06
N ASN A 86 -15.70 -1.60 8.77
CA ASN A 86 -15.82 -1.44 10.23
C ASN A 86 -14.94 -2.44 11.01
N THR A 87 -13.87 -2.94 10.41
CA THR A 87 -12.85 -3.77 11.07
C THR A 87 -11.54 -2.99 11.12
N ILE A 88 -10.82 -3.05 12.24
CA ILE A 88 -9.44 -2.57 12.34
C ILE A 88 -8.49 -3.69 12.76
N ILE A 89 -7.22 -3.55 12.39
CA ILE A 89 -6.13 -4.36 12.92
C ILE A 89 -5.38 -3.51 13.94
N LEU A 90 -5.24 -4.01 15.16
CA LEU A 90 -4.60 -3.31 16.28
C LEU A 90 -3.23 -3.93 16.59
N ALA A 91 -2.20 -3.09 16.66
CA ALA A 91 -0.86 -3.48 17.04
C ALA A 91 -0.29 -2.54 18.12
N ARG A 92 0.66 -3.03 18.92
CA ARG A 92 1.36 -2.18 19.89
C ARG A 92 2.27 -1.16 19.20
N ALA A 93 2.34 0.04 19.75
CA ALA A 93 3.00 1.17 19.12
C ALA A 93 4.53 1.16 19.31
N ASP A 94 5.01 0.61 20.43
CA ASP A 94 6.41 0.68 20.89
C ASP A 94 7.32 -0.40 20.28
N ALA A 95 6.84 -1.63 20.10
CA ALA A 95 7.56 -2.73 19.46
C ALA A 95 6.62 -3.65 18.68
N TYR A 96 6.62 -3.57 17.34
CA TYR A 96 5.58 -4.17 16.50
C TYR A 96 6.06 -5.29 15.55
N PRO A 97 6.94 -6.23 15.96
CA PRO A 97 7.37 -7.30 15.07
C PRO A 97 6.20 -8.21 14.67
N ASP A 98 5.21 -8.35 15.55
CA ASP A 98 4.01 -9.17 15.35
C ASP A 98 3.08 -8.64 14.24
N ALA A 99 3.22 -7.36 13.85
CA ALA A 99 2.35 -6.71 12.88
C ALA A 99 2.99 -6.55 11.48
N LEU A 100 4.27 -6.86 11.31
CA LEU A 100 4.99 -6.63 10.03
C LEU A 100 4.36 -7.36 8.84
N GLY A 101 3.73 -8.52 9.09
CA GLY A 101 3.02 -9.29 8.07
C GLY A 101 1.53 -8.96 7.92
N ALA A 102 1.04 -7.89 8.53
CA ALA A 102 -0.39 -7.61 8.60
C ALA A 102 -0.99 -7.04 7.31
N ALA A 103 -0.19 -6.40 6.45
CA ALA A 103 -0.71 -5.67 5.28
C ALA A 103 -1.54 -6.54 4.30
N PRO A 104 -1.16 -7.79 3.96
CA PRO A 104 -2.01 -8.66 3.16
C PRO A 104 -3.38 -8.93 3.80
N LEU A 105 -3.41 -9.24 5.10
CA LEU A 105 -4.64 -9.43 5.87
C LEU A 105 -5.48 -8.14 5.91
N ALA A 106 -4.83 -7.00 6.13
CA ALA A 106 -5.42 -5.67 6.15
C ALA A 106 -6.13 -5.35 4.82
N LYS A 107 -5.49 -5.66 3.68
CA LYS A 107 -6.08 -5.44 2.35
C LYS A 107 -7.33 -6.27 2.13
N LEU A 108 -7.29 -7.58 2.45
CA LEU A 108 -8.43 -8.47 2.28
C LEU A 108 -9.64 -8.04 3.13
N LEU A 109 -9.38 -7.59 4.36
CA LEU A 109 -10.42 -7.11 5.27
C LEU A 109 -10.84 -5.66 5.01
N LYS A 110 -10.13 -4.94 4.13
CA LYS A 110 -10.19 -3.48 4.02
C LYS A 110 -10.12 -2.84 5.40
N ALA A 111 -9.14 -3.23 6.21
CA ALA A 111 -8.99 -2.79 7.59
C ALA A 111 -7.71 -1.95 7.75
N PRO A 112 -7.74 -0.77 8.38
CA PRO A 112 -6.53 -0.02 8.68
C PRO A 112 -5.73 -0.70 9.79
N ILE A 113 -4.41 -0.47 9.81
CA ILE A 113 -3.55 -0.83 10.94
C ILE A 113 -3.50 0.37 11.89
N VAL A 114 -4.00 0.18 13.10
CA VAL A 114 -4.04 1.18 14.17
C VAL A 114 -3.10 0.77 15.29
N LEU A 115 -2.48 1.76 15.95
CA LEU A 115 -1.52 1.53 17.02
C LEU A 115 -2.11 1.83 18.41
N THR A 116 -1.69 1.08 19.42
CA THR A 116 -2.06 1.26 20.84
C THR A 116 -0.84 1.21 21.74
N GLN A 117 -0.96 1.74 22.97
CA GLN A 117 0.01 1.41 24.02
C GLN A 117 -0.19 -0.06 24.44
N PRO A 118 0.86 -0.77 24.92
CA PRO A 118 0.71 -2.16 25.34
C PRO A 118 -0.36 -2.36 26.41
N GLY A 119 -0.40 -1.47 27.42
CA GLY A 119 -1.24 -1.62 28.61
C GLY A 119 -2.53 -0.82 28.64
N SER A 120 -2.77 0.08 27.67
CA SER A 120 -3.95 0.95 27.66
C SER A 120 -4.34 1.37 26.24
N LEU A 121 -5.64 1.51 25.99
CA LEU A 121 -6.14 2.02 24.73
C LEU A 121 -6.19 3.56 24.78
N PRO A 122 -5.44 4.28 23.93
CA PRO A 122 -5.43 5.75 23.96
C PRO A 122 -6.81 6.35 23.73
N ALA A 123 -7.12 7.47 24.40
CA ALA A 123 -8.41 8.15 24.25
C ALA A 123 -8.69 8.55 22.79
N SER A 124 -7.66 9.00 22.05
CA SER A 124 -7.77 9.31 20.62
C SER A 124 -8.20 8.10 19.77
N VAL A 125 -7.74 6.90 20.14
CA VAL A 125 -8.17 5.66 19.48
C VAL A 125 -9.61 5.34 19.85
N LYS A 126 -9.99 5.41 21.14
CA LYS A 126 -11.37 5.17 21.60
C LYS A 126 -12.39 6.05 20.87
N THR A 127 -12.17 7.37 20.87
CA THR A 127 -13.03 8.33 20.17
C THR A 127 -13.18 7.98 18.70
N LYS A 128 -12.11 7.51 18.06
CA LYS A 128 -12.13 7.19 16.64
C LYS A 128 -12.80 5.85 16.32
N LEU A 129 -12.66 4.84 17.19
CA LEU A 129 -13.40 3.58 17.06
C LEU A 129 -14.91 3.83 17.09
N ASP A 130 -15.35 4.69 18.01
CA ASP A 130 -16.76 5.11 18.13
C ASP A 130 -17.22 5.91 16.90
N ALA A 131 -16.48 6.97 16.54
CA ALA A 131 -16.82 7.85 15.40
C ALA A 131 -16.90 7.10 14.05
N LYS A 132 -16.06 6.08 13.85
CA LYS A 132 -16.05 5.24 12.64
C LYS A 132 -16.93 3.99 12.78
N GLN A 133 -17.67 3.86 13.89
CA GLN A 133 -18.58 2.77 14.20
C GLN A 133 -17.95 1.38 14.01
N VAL A 134 -16.71 1.22 14.49
CA VAL A 134 -15.98 -0.05 14.40
C VAL A 134 -16.77 -1.17 15.08
N LYS A 135 -16.85 -2.33 14.42
CA LYS A 135 -17.56 -3.52 14.88
C LYS A 135 -16.64 -4.65 15.29
N LYS A 136 -15.44 -4.72 14.68
CA LYS A 136 -14.44 -5.75 14.95
C LYS A 136 -13.04 -5.15 15.10
N VAL A 137 -12.31 -5.62 16.09
CA VAL A 137 -10.88 -5.34 16.26
C VAL A 137 -10.12 -6.65 16.24
N ILE A 138 -9.12 -6.76 15.38
CA ILE A 138 -8.19 -7.89 15.33
C ILE A 138 -6.89 -7.44 15.99
N ILE A 139 -6.59 -7.94 17.18
CA ILE A 139 -5.36 -7.67 17.90
C ILE A 139 -4.25 -8.59 17.38
N LEU A 140 -3.10 -8.01 17.02
CA LEU A 140 -1.91 -8.76 16.65
C LEU A 140 -0.92 -8.81 17.81
N GLY A 141 -0.51 -10.03 18.14
CA GLY A 141 0.43 -10.32 19.21
C GLY A 141 -0.25 -10.80 20.51
N GLY A 142 0.55 -11.48 21.34
CA GLY A 142 0.10 -12.03 22.61
C GLY A 142 -0.23 -10.96 23.65
N THR A 143 -0.62 -11.38 24.84
CA THR A 143 -0.95 -10.47 25.95
C THR A 143 0.25 -9.64 26.43
N ASN A 144 1.48 -10.14 26.27
CA ASN A 144 2.71 -9.36 26.51
C ASN A 144 2.93 -8.24 25.48
N ALA A 145 2.28 -8.34 24.32
CA ALA A 145 2.34 -7.32 23.28
C ALA A 145 1.22 -6.29 23.45
N VAL A 146 -0.02 -6.77 23.52
CA VAL A 146 -1.21 -5.96 23.78
C VAL A 146 -1.95 -6.61 24.93
N ASN A 147 -1.88 -5.97 26.10
CA ASN A 147 -2.35 -6.49 27.37
C ASN A 147 -3.85 -6.80 27.33
N THR A 148 -4.29 -7.72 28.20
CA THR A 148 -5.71 -8.06 28.34
C THR A 148 -6.55 -6.83 28.70
N THR A 149 -5.98 -5.85 29.40
CA THR A 149 -6.62 -4.56 29.70
C THR A 149 -7.10 -3.85 28.44
N VAL A 150 -6.28 -3.79 27.38
CA VAL A 150 -6.65 -3.16 26.11
C VAL A 150 -7.83 -3.90 25.45
N GLU A 151 -7.80 -5.22 25.48
CA GLU A 151 -8.90 -6.07 24.98
C GLU A 151 -10.19 -5.85 25.78
N THR A 152 -10.12 -5.77 27.10
CA THR A 152 -11.27 -5.44 27.97
C THR A 152 -11.80 -4.03 27.68
N GLU A 153 -10.94 -3.04 27.48
CA GLU A 153 -11.34 -1.68 27.12
C GLU A 153 -12.10 -1.67 25.77
N ILE A 154 -11.65 -2.43 24.78
CA ILE A 154 -12.32 -2.52 23.46
C ILE A 154 -13.67 -3.23 23.57
N THR A 155 -13.72 -4.38 24.27
CA THR A 155 -14.96 -5.14 24.44
C THR A 155 -16.01 -4.35 25.23
N SER A 156 -15.59 -3.51 26.19
CA SER A 156 -16.49 -2.61 26.93
C SER A 156 -17.17 -1.54 26.05
N LEU A 157 -16.61 -1.25 24.88
CA LEU A 157 -17.21 -0.39 23.85
C LEU A 157 -18.24 -1.15 22.98
N GLY A 158 -18.52 -2.42 23.28
CA GLY A 158 -19.42 -3.26 22.48
C GLY A 158 -18.80 -3.76 21.16
N ILE A 159 -17.48 -3.74 21.05
CA ILE A 159 -16.74 -4.13 19.84
C ILE A 159 -16.26 -5.58 19.99
N THR A 160 -16.45 -6.39 18.93
CA THR A 160 -15.94 -7.78 18.91
C THR A 160 -14.42 -7.78 18.79
N VAL A 161 -13.75 -8.56 19.64
CA VAL A 161 -12.29 -8.71 19.59
C VAL A 161 -11.92 -10.12 19.13
N GLU A 162 -10.97 -10.18 18.19
CA GLU A 162 -10.23 -11.39 17.83
C GLU A 162 -8.74 -11.15 18.07
N ARG A 163 -8.00 -12.17 18.51
CA ARG A 163 -6.56 -12.06 18.71
C ARG A 163 -5.80 -13.09 17.86
N ILE A 164 -4.86 -12.61 17.07
CA ILE A 164 -3.91 -13.44 16.31
C ILE A 164 -2.54 -13.31 16.96
N ALA A 165 -2.07 -14.37 17.60
CA ALA A 165 -0.81 -14.40 18.32
C ALA A 165 -0.19 -15.79 18.26
N GLY A 166 1.13 -15.91 18.12
CA GLY A 166 1.92 -17.13 18.36
C GLY A 166 2.82 -16.97 19.58
N ALA A 167 3.66 -17.97 19.87
CA ALA A 167 4.59 -17.90 21.01
C ALA A 167 5.71 -16.87 20.78
N ASN A 168 5.96 -16.50 19.52
CA ASN A 168 6.94 -15.51 19.10
C ASN A 168 6.48 -14.82 17.80
N ARG A 169 7.25 -13.82 17.35
CA ARG A 169 6.95 -13.02 16.13
C ARG A 169 6.84 -13.85 14.85
N TYR A 170 7.58 -14.95 14.75
CA TYR A 170 7.59 -15.82 13.57
C TYR A 170 6.30 -16.65 13.52
N GLU A 171 5.90 -17.22 14.65
CA GLU A 171 4.62 -17.93 14.77
C GLU A 171 3.41 -17.00 14.63
N THR A 172 3.47 -15.78 15.18
CA THR A 172 2.42 -14.76 14.94
C THR A 172 2.33 -14.45 13.45
N SER A 173 3.46 -14.25 12.77
CA SER A 173 3.49 -14.02 11.33
C SER A 173 2.91 -15.21 10.53
N ALA A 174 3.22 -16.44 10.92
CA ALA A 174 2.66 -17.64 10.29
C ALA A 174 1.13 -17.72 10.45
N ARG A 175 0.61 -17.40 11.64
CA ARG A 175 -0.84 -17.36 11.90
C ARG A 175 -1.55 -16.25 11.11
N ILE A 176 -0.92 -15.08 10.96
CA ILE A 176 -1.45 -14.00 10.09
C ILE A 176 -1.49 -14.47 8.62
N ALA A 177 -0.44 -15.14 8.14
CA ALA A 177 -0.41 -15.69 6.79
C ALA A 177 -1.49 -16.77 6.57
N GLN A 178 -1.72 -17.64 7.56
CA GLN A 178 -2.81 -18.63 7.52
C GLN A 178 -4.19 -17.96 7.42
N GLN A 179 -4.44 -16.91 8.20
CA GLN A 179 -5.69 -16.14 8.10
C GLN A 179 -5.84 -15.45 6.73
N THR A 180 -4.75 -14.93 6.18
CA THR A 180 -4.71 -14.34 4.82
C THR A 180 -5.07 -15.38 3.75
N ILE A 181 -4.51 -16.59 3.84
CA ILE A 181 -4.82 -17.72 2.96
C ILE A 181 -6.29 -18.14 3.09
N ALA A 182 -6.79 -18.26 4.31
CA ALA A 182 -8.17 -18.64 4.57
C ALA A 182 -9.16 -17.63 3.94
N LEU A 183 -8.94 -16.34 4.14
CA LEU A 183 -9.75 -15.27 3.52
C LEU A 183 -9.60 -15.19 2.00
N SER A 184 -8.53 -15.75 1.44
CA SER A 184 -8.31 -15.87 -0.01
C SER A 184 -8.96 -17.14 -0.61
N GLY A 185 -9.92 -17.74 0.09
CA GLY A 185 -10.62 -18.95 -0.35
C GLY A 185 -9.80 -20.23 -0.16
N GLY A 186 -8.82 -20.24 0.74
CA GLY A 186 -7.99 -21.41 1.06
C GLY A 186 -6.94 -21.76 0.00
N LYS A 187 -6.77 -20.94 -1.04
CA LYS A 187 -5.75 -21.14 -2.07
C LYS A 187 -4.37 -20.82 -1.51
N THR A 188 -3.37 -21.65 -1.85
CA THR A 188 -1.97 -21.36 -1.55
C THR A 188 -1.55 -20.06 -2.24
N LEU A 189 -0.97 -19.13 -1.48
CA LEU A 189 -0.53 -17.83 -1.98
C LEU A 189 0.99 -17.81 -2.19
N PRO A 190 1.51 -17.07 -3.19
CA PRO A 190 2.92 -16.67 -3.19
C PRO A 190 3.31 -16.06 -1.85
N LEU A 191 4.56 -16.22 -1.43
CA LEU A 191 5.05 -15.68 -0.16
C LEU A 191 6.19 -14.70 -0.36
N LEU A 192 6.09 -13.55 0.31
CA LEU A 192 7.23 -12.68 0.59
C LEU A 192 7.73 -13.00 2.00
N VAL A 193 9.03 -13.27 2.11
CA VAL A 193 9.67 -13.68 3.36
C VAL A 193 10.74 -12.66 3.74
N ALA A 194 10.63 -12.06 4.91
CA ALA A 194 11.62 -11.10 5.43
C ALA A 194 12.15 -11.55 6.81
N THR A 195 13.21 -10.92 7.31
CA THR A 195 13.72 -11.21 8.66
C THR A 195 12.88 -10.54 9.75
N GLY A 196 12.70 -11.23 10.88
CA GLY A 196 12.08 -10.66 12.08
C GLY A 196 13.03 -9.96 13.05
N LYS A 197 14.35 -9.96 12.80
CA LYS A 197 15.38 -9.41 13.72
C LYS A 197 15.53 -7.90 13.61
N ASN A 198 15.99 -7.43 12.44
CA ASN A 198 16.11 -6.02 12.08
C ASN A 198 15.39 -5.85 10.75
N PHE A 199 14.26 -5.13 10.77
CA PHE A 199 13.20 -5.32 9.79
C PHE A 199 12.85 -4.09 8.93
N PRO A 200 13.81 -3.23 8.52
CA PRO A 200 13.50 -2.14 7.59
C PRO A 200 12.93 -2.67 6.26
N ASP A 201 13.45 -3.81 5.79
CA ASP A 201 13.04 -4.45 4.55
C ASP A 201 11.63 -5.07 4.66
N ALA A 202 11.26 -5.55 5.85
CA ALA A 202 9.93 -6.13 6.08
C ALA A 202 8.81 -5.10 5.94
N LEU A 203 9.07 -3.84 6.33
CA LEU A 203 8.07 -2.78 6.37
C LEU A 203 7.59 -2.37 4.98
N THR A 204 8.50 -2.30 4.01
CA THR A 204 8.18 -2.01 2.62
C THR A 204 7.62 -3.24 1.89
N ALA A 205 8.09 -4.43 2.29
CA ALA A 205 7.64 -5.69 1.72
C ALA A 205 6.21 -6.07 2.10
N GLY A 206 5.69 -5.64 3.26
CA GLY A 206 4.30 -5.88 3.65
C GLY A 206 3.30 -5.28 2.64
N GLY A 207 3.49 -4.00 2.28
CA GLY A 207 2.66 -3.33 1.25
C GLY A 207 2.80 -3.99 -0.13
N ALA A 208 4.00 -4.42 -0.50
CA ALA A 208 4.25 -5.17 -1.72
C ALA A 208 3.54 -6.54 -1.74
N ALA A 209 3.55 -7.27 -0.62
CA ALA A 209 2.83 -8.53 -0.49
C ALA A 209 1.32 -8.33 -0.65
N ALA A 210 0.77 -7.30 -0.01
CA ALA A 210 -0.63 -6.93 -0.16
C ALA A 210 -0.98 -6.55 -1.60
N HIS A 211 -0.13 -5.76 -2.28
CA HIS A 211 -0.29 -5.42 -3.69
C HIS A 211 -0.33 -6.68 -4.58
N ALA A 212 0.65 -7.57 -4.40
CA ALA A 212 0.84 -8.76 -5.22
C ALA A 212 -0.15 -9.91 -4.94
N GLY A 213 -1.08 -9.76 -3.98
CA GLY A 213 -1.95 -10.85 -3.55
C GLY A 213 -1.18 -12.02 -2.91
N ALA A 214 -0.06 -11.71 -2.26
CA ALA A 214 0.84 -12.66 -1.64
C ALA A 214 0.66 -12.66 -0.11
N GLY A 215 0.97 -13.80 0.52
CA GLY A 215 1.17 -13.86 1.96
C GLY A 215 2.53 -13.26 2.36
N PHE A 216 2.66 -12.94 3.65
CA PHE A 216 3.90 -12.41 4.22
C PHE A 216 4.34 -13.25 5.41
N LEU A 217 5.63 -13.61 5.46
CA LEU A 217 6.22 -14.34 6.58
C LEU A 217 7.48 -13.64 7.10
N LEU A 218 7.62 -13.66 8.42
CA LEU A 218 8.89 -13.45 9.09
C LEU A 218 9.63 -14.78 9.21
N ALA A 219 10.92 -14.76 8.94
CA ALA A 219 11.79 -15.91 9.02
C ALA A 219 13.08 -15.58 9.80
N ASP A 220 13.60 -16.60 10.47
CA ASP A 220 14.91 -16.64 11.09
C ASP A 220 15.35 -18.10 11.21
N THR A 221 16.64 -18.33 11.50
CA THR A 221 17.16 -19.69 11.69
C THR A 221 17.17 -20.08 13.17
N PRO A 222 16.70 -21.28 13.53
CA PRO A 222 16.00 -22.24 12.67
C PRO A 222 14.57 -21.78 12.36
N LEU A 223 14.03 -22.18 11.20
CA LEU A 223 12.63 -21.90 10.87
C LEU A 223 11.68 -22.67 11.80
N SER A 224 10.58 -22.03 12.22
CA SER A 224 9.50 -22.74 12.90
C SER A 224 8.84 -23.76 11.97
N ALA A 225 8.27 -24.81 12.53
CA ALA A 225 7.58 -25.85 11.77
C ALA A 225 6.44 -25.27 10.91
N GLU A 226 5.67 -24.32 11.46
CA GLU A 226 4.58 -23.63 10.79
C GLU A 226 5.08 -22.77 9.62
N THR A 227 6.17 -22.04 9.84
CA THR A 227 6.80 -21.21 8.79
C THR A 227 7.28 -22.09 7.64
N LEU A 228 7.95 -23.20 7.96
CA LEU A 228 8.45 -24.14 6.96
C LEU A 228 7.32 -24.82 6.18
N GLN A 229 6.21 -25.18 6.86
CA GLN A 229 5.04 -25.77 6.21
C GLN A 229 4.40 -24.80 5.20
N LEU A 230 4.23 -23.54 5.58
CA LEU A 230 3.68 -22.52 4.68
C LEU A 230 4.59 -22.27 3.47
N ILE A 231 5.91 -22.18 3.70
CA ILE A 231 6.91 -22.03 2.64
C ILE A 231 6.85 -23.18 1.64
N ARG A 232 6.81 -24.43 2.12
CA ARG A 232 6.77 -25.63 1.26
C ARG A 232 5.49 -25.75 0.44
N SER A 233 4.39 -25.20 0.94
CA SER A 233 3.09 -25.23 0.28
C SER A 233 2.90 -24.07 -0.72
N ALA A 234 3.77 -23.06 -0.68
CA ALA A 234 3.61 -21.88 -1.52
C ALA A 234 4.01 -22.15 -2.98
N PRO A 235 3.27 -21.59 -3.96
CA PRO A 235 3.62 -21.71 -5.38
C PRO A 235 4.94 -21.01 -5.72
N SER A 236 5.30 -19.97 -4.97
CA SER A 236 6.59 -19.29 -5.09
C SER A 236 6.95 -18.55 -3.80
N VAL A 237 8.26 -18.36 -3.60
CA VAL A 237 8.82 -17.71 -2.42
C VAL A 237 9.78 -16.62 -2.89
N THR A 238 9.59 -15.40 -2.42
CA THR A 238 10.50 -14.27 -2.63
C THR A 238 11.12 -13.88 -1.29
N ALA A 239 12.45 -13.96 -1.19
CA ALA A 239 13.18 -13.53 0.00
C ALA A 239 13.49 -12.04 -0.11
N ILE A 240 13.05 -11.26 0.88
CA ILE A 240 13.21 -9.81 0.92
C ILE A 240 14.25 -9.43 1.98
N GLY A 241 15.30 -8.75 1.54
CA GLY A 241 16.43 -8.36 2.38
C GLY A 241 17.47 -9.46 2.53
N GLY A 242 18.74 -9.05 2.63
CA GLY A 242 19.89 -9.97 2.72
C GLY A 242 19.78 -11.01 3.85
N PRO A 243 19.34 -10.66 5.07
CA PRO A 243 19.19 -11.64 6.15
C PRO A 243 18.14 -12.73 5.87
N ALA A 244 17.04 -12.41 5.17
CA ALA A 244 16.05 -13.41 4.78
C ALA A 244 16.60 -14.35 3.70
N VAL A 245 17.33 -13.82 2.72
CA VAL A 245 18.04 -14.61 1.71
C VAL A 245 19.00 -15.60 2.39
N GLN A 246 19.83 -15.13 3.33
CA GLN A 246 20.74 -16.01 4.08
C GLN A 246 20.01 -17.10 4.88
N THR A 247 18.88 -16.75 5.51
CA THR A 247 18.04 -17.70 6.24
C THR A 247 17.53 -18.80 5.30
N LEU A 248 16.95 -18.43 4.15
CA LEU A 248 16.40 -19.41 3.21
C LEU A 248 17.48 -20.24 2.50
N VAL A 249 18.66 -19.68 2.23
CA VAL A 249 19.82 -20.45 1.73
C VAL A 249 20.24 -21.53 2.72
N ARG A 250 20.37 -21.19 4.01
CA ARG A 250 20.79 -22.14 5.05
C ARG A 250 19.80 -23.29 5.23
N GLU A 251 18.53 -23.01 5.02
CA GLU A 251 17.42 -23.96 5.14
C GLU A 251 17.16 -24.75 3.83
N GLY A 252 17.94 -24.49 2.77
CA GLY A 252 17.80 -25.20 1.49
C GLY A 252 16.50 -24.88 0.74
N ILE A 253 15.92 -23.70 0.97
CA ILE A 253 14.63 -23.28 0.38
C ILE A 253 14.88 -22.56 -0.94
N LYS A 254 14.25 -23.03 -2.03
CA LYS A 254 14.25 -22.32 -3.32
C LYS A 254 13.49 -21.01 -3.21
N HIS A 255 14.10 -19.91 -3.62
CA HIS A 255 13.51 -18.57 -3.52
C HIS A 255 14.04 -17.63 -4.62
N THR A 256 13.33 -16.52 -4.85
CA THR A 256 13.86 -15.38 -5.61
C THR A 256 14.32 -14.28 -4.64
N PRO A 257 15.59 -13.84 -4.68
CA PRO A 257 16.06 -12.78 -3.81
C PRO A 257 15.66 -11.38 -4.32
N VAL A 258 15.34 -10.47 -3.38
CA VAL A 258 15.18 -9.03 -3.62
C VAL A 258 15.82 -8.29 -2.45
N TYR A 259 16.97 -7.66 -2.65
CA TYR A 259 17.69 -6.93 -1.61
C TYR A 259 18.69 -5.95 -2.21
N GLY A 260 18.86 -4.82 -1.54
CA GLY A 260 19.85 -3.80 -1.89
C GLY A 260 21.04 -3.75 -0.96
N LYS A 261 21.94 -2.81 -1.26
CA LYS A 261 23.12 -2.52 -0.45
C LYS A 261 22.77 -1.98 0.95
N ASP A 262 21.61 -1.36 1.06
CA ASP A 262 21.06 -0.81 2.30
C ASP A 262 19.52 -0.82 2.24
N ARG A 263 18.87 -0.40 3.34
CA ARG A 263 17.41 -0.39 3.44
C ARG A 263 16.69 0.52 2.44
N PHE A 264 17.35 1.58 1.98
CA PHE A 264 16.77 2.51 1.02
C PHE A 264 16.80 1.89 -0.37
N ASP A 265 17.91 1.24 -0.72
CA ASP A 265 18.06 0.50 -1.96
C ASP A 265 17.17 -0.76 -2.02
N THR A 266 17.03 -1.50 -0.92
CA THR A 266 16.05 -2.60 -0.86
C THR A 266 14.63 -2.10 -1.11
N ALA A 267 14.24 -0.95 -0.54
CA ALA A 267 12.92 -0.36 -0.76
C ALA A 267 12.67 -0.01 -2.24
N THR A 268 13.66 0.56 -2.94
CA THR A 268 13.53 0.86 -4.37
C THR A 268 13.49 -0.40 -5.23
N GLN A 269 14.25 -1.45 -4.91
CA GLN A 269 14.17 -2.73 -5.62
C GLN A 269 12.82 -3.44 -5.44
N ILE A 270 12.22 -3.35 -4.24
CA ILE A 270 10.85 -3.81 -4.01
C ILE A 270 9.88 -3.01 -4.87
N ALA A 271 10.03 -1.67 -4.91
CA ALA A 271 9.19 -0.80 -5.72
C ALA A 271 9.26 -1.18 -7.21
N ASP A 272 10.46 -1.31 -7.78
CA ASP A 272 10.66 -1.64 -9.20
C ASP A 272 10.09 -3.02 -9.56
N ARG A 273 10.26 -4.01 -8.66
CA ARG A 273 9.81 -5.38 -8.92
C ARG A 273 8.29 -5.52 -8.87
N PHE A 274 7.66 -4.93 -7.85
CA PHE A 274 6.25 -5.17 -7.59
C PHE A 274 5.34 -4.07 -8.13
N PHE A 275 5.87 -2.88 -8.41
CA PHE A 275 5.11 -1.72 -8.88
C PHE A 275 5.77 -1.11 -10.13
N PRO A 276 5.81 -1.83 -11.27
CA PRO A 276 6.46 -1.34 -12.50
C PRO A 276 5.79 -0.09 -13.10
N THR A 277 4.53 0.18 -12.73
CA THR A 277 3.77 1.37 -13.15
C THR A 277 3.11 2.03 -11.92
N PRO A 278 3.89 2.62 -11.00
CA PRO A 278 3.36 3.15 -9.76
C PRO A 278 2.58 4.44 -10.03
N LYS A 279 1.35 4.53 -9.50
CA LYS A 279 0.49 5.73 -9.61
C LYS A 279 0.68 6.73 -8.46
N GLY A 280 1.58 6.39 -7.55
CA GLY A 280 1.85 7.09 -6.32
C GLY A 280 2.97 6.40 -5.54
N ALA A 281 3.39 7.00 -4.44
CA ALA A 281 4.33 6.40 -3.51
C ALA A 281 4.07 6.94 -2.10
N TYR A 282 4.23 6.08 -1.11
CA TYR A 282 4.40 6.49 0.28
C TYR A 282 5.89 6.64 0.57
N VAL A 283 6.29 7.72 1.24
CA VAL A 283 7.68 7.92 1.67
C VAL A 283 7.71 8.02 3.18
N ALA A 284 8.32 7.05 3.85
CA ALA A 284 8.45 6.97 5.30
C ALA A 284 9.92 7.08 5.75
N THR A 285 10.15 7.51 6.99
CA THR A 285 11.51 7.43 7.55
C THR A 285 11.94 5.98 7.79
N GLY A 286 13.18 5.71 7.40
CA GLY A 286 13.88 4.45 7.63
C GLY A 286 14.62 4.40 8.97
N ALA A 287 14.39 5.33 9.90
CA ALA A 287 15.11 5.41 11.18
C ALA A 287 14.30 4.87 12.38
N ASN A 288 12.98 5.08 12.39
CA ASN A 288 12.06 4.63 13.42
C ASN A 288 10.70 4.43 12.74
N PHE A 289 10.27 3.19 12.55
CA PHE A 289 9.34 2.82 11.47
C PHE A 289 7.84 2.59 11.79
N PRO A 290 7.24 3.10 12.88
CA PRO A 290 5.81 2.88 13.13
C PRO A 290 4.93 3.36 11.97
N ASP A 291 5.32 4.45 11.32
CA ASP A 291 4.56 5.07 10.22
C ASP A 291 4.55 4.18 8.99
N ALA A 292 5.67 3.52 8.69
CA ALA A 292 5.76 2.59 7.57
C ALA A 292 4.87 1.36 7.79
N LEU A 293 4.74 0.88 9.03
CA LEU A 293 3.80 -0.20 9.35
C LEU A 293 2.36 0.24 9.09
N ALA A 294 1.92 1.36 9.65
CA ALA A 294 0.55 1.85 9.44
C ALA A 294 0.28 2.16 7.95
N ALA A 295 1.27 2.73 7.26
CA ALA A 295 1.22 3.01 5.83
C ALA A 295 1.17 1.73 4.99
N SER A 296 1.69 0.59 5.44
CA SER A 296 1.74 -0.64 4.63
C SER A 296 0.37 -1.17 4.22
N ALA A 297 -0.63 -1.05 5.09
CA ALA A 297 -2.01 -1.38 4.74
C ALA A 297 -2.58 -0.38 3.71
N ALA A 298 -2.35 0.92 3.92
CA ALA A 298 -2.81 1.98 3.04
C ALA A 298 -2.17 1.87 1.63
N ALA A 299 -0.86 1.64 1.59
CA ALA A 299 -0.07 1.42 0.38
C ALA A 299 -0.53 0.18 -0.39
N GLY A 300 -0.79 -0.93 0.33
CA GLY A 300 -1.34 -2.15 -0.25
C GLY A 300 -2.74 -1.98 -0.85
N MET A 301 -3.59 -1.14 -0.22
CA MET A 301 -4.93 -0.82 -0.71
C MET A 301 -4.93 0.09 -1.94
N GLU A 302 -3.99 1.03 -2.01
CA GLU A 302 -3.86 1.97 -3.13
C GLU A 302 -2.95 1.47 -4.26
N ASP A 303 -2.39 0.27 -4.11
CA ASP A 303 -1.45 -0.33 -5.06
C ASP A 303 -0.24 0.59 -5.33
N THR A 304 0.35 1.12 -4.25
CA THR A 304 1.52 2.00 -4.30
C THR A 304 2.68 1.46 -3.47
N PRO A 305 3.94 1.67 -3.89
CA PRO A 305 5.12 1.29 -3.11
C PRO A 305 5.29 2.18 -1.87
N ILE A 306 5.97 1.62 -0.87
CA ILE A 306 6.58 2.39 0.22
C ILE A 306 8.08 2.52 -0.05
N LEU A 307 8.56 3.75 -0.10
CA LEU A 307 9.97 4.10 -0.12
C LEU A 307 10.41 4.54 1.27
N LEU A 308 11.67 4.25 1.60
CA LEU A 308 12.28 4.69 2.86
C LEU A 308 13.20 5.87 2.62
N THR A 309 13.37 6.72 3.64
CA THR A 309 14.32 7.84 3.58
C THR A 309 14.90 8.19 4.95
N THR A 310 15.88 9.10 5.03
CA THR A 310 16.37 9.61 6.32
C THR A 310 15.35 10.58 6.95
N PRO A 311 15.42 10.87 8.26
CA PRO A 311 14.43 11.74 8.93
C PRO A 311 14.35 13.18 8.42
N HIS A 312 15.44 13.70 7.84
CA HIS A 312 15.57 15.12 7.52
C HIS A 312 15.68 15.41 6.02
N GLU A 313 16.00 14.40 5.21
CA GLU A 313 16.17 14.57 3.78
C GLU A 313 15.83 13.30 3.00
N LEU A 314 15.63 13.46 1.70
CA LEU A 314 15.52 12.32 0.79
C LEU A 314 16.89 11.63 0.67
N SER A 315 16.94 10.33 0.91
CA SER A 315 18.14 9.54 0.60
C SER A 315 18.45 9.67 -0.90
N ALA A 316 19.73 9.63 -1.27
CA ALA A 316 20.13 9.74 -2.67
C ALA A 316 19.42 8.69 -3.56
N THR A 317 19.28 7.46 -3.05
CA THR A 317 18.56 6.37 -3.72
C THR A 317 17.08 6.71 -3.92
N THR A 318 16.40 7.17 -2.88
CA THR A 318 14.97 7.52 -2.91
C THR A 318 14.70 8.70 -3.85
N LYS A 319 15.55 9.73 -3.79
CA LYS A 319 15.47 10.90 -4.67
C LYS A 319 15.64 10.50 -6.14
N THR A 320 16.61 9.64 -6.42
CA THR A 320 16.85 9.11 -7.78
C THR A 320 15.63 8.35 -8.29
N TRP A 321 15.07 7.47 -7.46
CA TRP A 321 13.88 6.69 -7.82
C TRP A 321 12.67 7.57 -8.11
N LEU A 322 12.37 8.55 -7.24
CA LEU A 322 11.27 9.50 -7.44
C LEU A 322 11.45 10.33 -8.72
N THR A 323 12.69 10.73 -9.01
CA THR A 323 13.01 11.50 -10.23
C THR A 323 12.82 10.65 -11.49
N ALA A 324 13.26 9.39 -11.48
CA ALA A 324 13.10 8.47 -12.60
C ALA A 324 11.62 8.17 -12.90
N HIS A 325 10.78 8.13 -11.87
CA HIS A 325 9.35 7.81 -11.98
C HIS A 325 8.45 9.06 -12.00
N LYS A 326 9.02 10.27 -12.13
CA LYS A 326 8.27 11.52 -11.98
C LYS A 326 7.04 11.62 -12.89
N GLY A 327 7.16 11.16 -14.13
CA GLY A 327 6.05 11.17 -15.10
C GLY A 327 4.90 10.25 -14.70
N LEU A 328 5.19 9.11 -14.07
CA LEU A 328 4.18 8.15 -13.59
C LEU A 328 3.53 8.60 -12.28
N LEU A 329 4.31 9.26 -11.42
CA LEU A 329 3.85 9.80 -10.14
C LEU A 329 3.11 11.15 -10.29
N GLY A 330 3.10 11.72 -11.49
CA GLY A 330 2.57 13.06 -11.76
C GLY A 330 3.43 14.19 -11.19
N LEU A 331 4.66 13.90 -10.75
CA LEU A 331 5.61 14.87 -10.20
C LEU A 331 6.02 15.87 -11.28
N VAL A 332 5.63 17.13 -11.10
CA VAL A 332 6.06 18.24 -11.96
C VAL A 332 7.43 18.73 -11.48
N ASP A 333 8.37 18.92 -12.42
CA ASP A 333 9.65 19.57 -12.13
C ASP A 333 9.40 21.01 -11.64
N LYS A 334 9.25 21.20 -10.34
CA LYS A 334 9.62 22.47 -9.74
C LYS A 334 11.12 22.41 -9.57
N LYS A 335 11.86 23.26 -10.30
CA LYS A 335 13.27 23.54 -9.99
C LYS A 335 13.33 23.84 -8.47
N CYS A 336 13.87 22.89 -7.70
CA CYS A 336 14.26 23.13 -6.32
C CYS A 336 15.50 24.04 -6.33
#